data_AF-A0A8B6H4N0-F1
#
_entry.id   AF-A0A8B6H4N0-F1
#
_cell.length_a   1.000
_cell.length_b   1.000
_cell.length_c   1.000
_cell.angle_alpha   90.00
_cell.angle_beta   90.00
_cell.angle_gamma   90.00
#
_symmetry.space_group_name_H-M   'P 1'
#
loop_
_entity.id
_entity.type
_entity.pdbx_description
1 polymer ?
#
loop_
_entity_poly.entity_id
_entity_poly.type
_entity_poly.pdbx_seq_one_letter_code
_entity_poly.pdbx_strand_id
1 'polypeptide(L)'
;MFKIHRNRAKVTDITEIRMRNHFPDVYSDIATGKANNLQRQLGIFIRDDEILCCRGRLENADLCEGARKPFLLPRRDIITNLLIERVHNQKLHSGVLQTLGKLRQIYWIPKGRATVKQVIRHCKICQRLESVWSQVMHDEDVQNFASNSGIRWSFIIELSPWMGGFYERLVGLVKHSIRKTLKKKLLTNVQ
;
A
#
# COMPACT_ATOMS: atom_id res chain seq x y z
N MET A 1 19.35 19.52 -4.67
CA MET A 1 19.09 18.32 -5.50
C MET A 1 19.67 17.11 -4.77
N PHE A 2 18.96 16.58 -3.76
CA PHE A 2 19.48 15.49 -2.93
C PHE A 2 19.26 14.14 -3.62
N LYS A 3 20.32 13.62 -4.24
CA LYS A 3 20.40 12.23 -4.69
C LYS A 3 20.36 11.32 -3.46
N ILE A 4 19.23 10.66 -3.23
CA ILE A 4 19.13 9.60 -2.24
C ILE A 4 19.85 8.36 -2.80
N HIS A 5 21.17 8.30 -2.66
CA HIS A 5 21.95 7.06 -2.74
C HIS A 5 21.85 6.36 -1.38
N ARG A 6 20.67 5.80 -1.06
CA ARG A 6 20.53 4.92 0.11
C ARG A 6 20.68 3.47 -0.33
N ASN A 7 21.86 2.91 -0.07
CA ASN A 7 22.06 1.54 0.41
C ASN A 7 21.29 0.43 -0.35
N ARG A 8 21.23 0.51 -1.69
CA ARG A 8 20.45 -0.42 -2.51
C ARG A 8 21.01 -1.85 -2.46
N ALA A 9 22.34 -1.98 -2.43
CA ALA A 9 23.05 -3.27 -2.49
C ALA A 9 22.86 -4.18 -1.25
N LYS A 10 22.71 -3.63 -0.04
CA LYS A 10 22.53 -4.49 1.17
C LYS A 10 21.11 -5.02 1.36
N VAL A 11 20.11 -4.29 0.85
CA VAL A 11 18.70 -4.68 1.01
C VAL A 11 18.33 -5.75 -0.01
N THR A 12 18.91 -5.71 -1.22
CA THR A 12 18.72 -6.69 -2.28
C THR A 12 19.17 -8.09 -1.84
N ASP A 13 20.33 -8.21 -1.19
CA ASP A 13 20.88 -9.50 -0.74
C ASP A 13 19.96 -10.22 0.26
N ILE A 14 19.44 -9.50 1.26
CA ILE A 14 18.56 -10.11 2.27
C ILE A 14 17.22 -10.51 1.64
N THR A 15 16.67 -9.67 0.76
CA THR A 15 15.43 -10.02 0.05
C THR A 15 15.60 -11.21 -0.87
N GLU A 16 16.73 -11.33 -1.56
CA GLU A 16 17.06 -12.45 -2.43
C GLU A 16 17.17 -13.75 -1.62
N ILE A 17 17.98 -13.78 -0.55
CA ILE A 17 18.14 -14.96 0.32
C ILE A 17 16.78 -15.41 0.86
N ARG A 18 15.95 -14.47 1.33
CA ARG A 18 14.60 -14.79 1.84
C ARG A 18 13.67 -15.29 0.74
N MET A 19 13.74 -14.75 -0.46
CA MET A 19 12.96 -15.22 -1.61
C MET A 19 13.34 -16.64 -2.00
N ARG A 20 14.64 -16.95 -2.10
CA ARG A 20 15.12 -18.31 -2.40
C ARG A 20 14.64 -19.32 -1.37
N ASN A 21 14.68 -18.97 -0.09
CA ASN A 21 14.16 -19.83 0.98
C ASN A 21 12.64 -20.05 0.91
N HIS A 22 11.87 -19.05 0.47
CA HIS A 22 10.41 -19.13 0.45
C HIS A 22 9.84 -19.72 -0.85
N PHE A 23 10.61 -19.67 -1.94
CA PHE A 23 10.20 -20.10 -3.27
C PHE A 23 11.24 -21.00 -3.97
N PRO A 24 11.79 -22.04 -3.32
CA PRO A 24 12.83 -22.87 -3.93
C PRO A 24 12.35 -23.52 -5.23
N ASP A 25 11.11 -24.02 -5.26
CA ASP A 25 10.50 -24.66 -6.42
C ASP A 25 10.36 -23.70 -7.62
N VAL A 26 10.15 -22.41 -7.35
CA VAL A 26 10.01 -21.40 -8.42
C VAL A 26 11.37 -21.13 -9.06
N TYR A 27 12.44 -21.05 -8.26
CA TYR A 27 13.79 -20.91 -8.79
C TYR A 27 14.20 -22.16 -9.60
N SER A 28 13.93 -23.36 -9.09
CA SER A 28 14.26 -24.61 -9.82
C SER A 28 13.45 -24.79 -11.10
N ASP A 29 12.16 -24.45 -11.09
CA ASP A 29 11.30 -24.60 -12.26
C ASP A 29 11.65 -23.60 -13.36
N ILE A 30 12.04 -22.37 -12.99
CA ILE A 30 12.55 -21.38 -13.95
C ILE A 30 13.88 -21.87 -14.55
N ALA A 31 14.80 -22.41 -13.74
CA ALA A 31 16.08 -22.93 -14.21
C ALA A 31 15.92 -24.15 -15.14
N THR A 32 14.92 -25.01 -14.89
CA THR A 32 14.65 -26.22 -15.68
C THR A 32 13.70 -25.97 -16.86
N GLY A 33 13.19 -24.75 -17.04
CA GLY A 33 12.24 -24.40 -18.10
C GLY A 33 10.84 -25.01 -17.93
N LYS A 34 10.51 -25.50 -16.72
CA LYS A 34 9.18 -26.05 -16.42
C LYS A 34 8.20 -24.92 -16.10
N ALA A 35 7.05 -24.93 -16.78
CA ALA A 35 6.01 -23.93 -16.57
C ALA A 35 5.29 -24.13 -15.24
N ASN A 36 5.63 -23.33 -14.24
CA ASN A 36 5.01 -23.40 -12.92
C ASN A 36 3.65 -22.64 -12.90
N ASN A 37 2.67 -23.10 -12.11
CA ASN A 37 1.33 -22.49 -12.07
C ASN A 37 1.39 -20.99 -11.66
N LEU A 38 2.27 -20.66 -10.71
CA LEU A 38 2.54 -19.29 -10.28
C LEU A 38 3.18 -18.44 -11.40
N GLN A 39 4.04 -19.05 -12.22
CA GLN A 39 4.67 -18.39 -13.36
C GLN A 39 3.64 -18.01 -14.42
N ARG A 40 2.67 -18.88 -14.70
CA ARG A 40 1.57 -18.61 -15.65
C ARG A 40 0.60 -17.56 -15.13
N GLN A 41 0.30 -17.57 -13.83
CA GLN A 41 -0.67 -16.64 -13.24
C GLN A 41 -0.10 -15.24 -13.00
N LEU A 42 1.17 -15.14 -12.61
CA LEU A 42 1.81 -13.90 -12.16
C LEU A 42 2.96 -13.43 -13.07
N GLY A 43 3.22 -14.14 -14.19
CA GLY A 43 4.27 -13.80 -15.14
C GLY A 43 5.65 -13.72 -14.47
N ILE A 44 5.97 -14.66 -13.58
CA ILE A 44 7.16 -14.57 -12.73
C ILE A 44 8.42 -14.79 -13.58
N PHE A 45 9.43 -13.96 -13.36
CA PHE A 45 10.75 -14.08 -13.97
C PHE A 45 11.84 -13.63 -13.00
N ILE A 46 13.06 -14.12 -13.21
CA ILE A 46 14.24 -13.71 -12.46
C ILE A 46 14.89 -12.56 -13.24
N ARG A 47 15.20 -11.45 -12.56
CA ARG A 47 15.95 -10.32 -13.13
C ARG A 47 17.46 -10.58 -12.97
N ASP A 48 18.29 -9.81 -13.67
CA ASP A 48 19.76 -9.89 -13.64
C ASP A 48 20.40 -9.83 -12.23
N ASP A 49 19.64 -9.40 -11.21
CA ASP A 49 20.02 -9.36 -9.80
C ASP A 49 19.54 -10.57 -8.98
N GLU A 50 19.12 -11.67 -9.62
CA GLU A 50 18.59 -12.91 -8.98
C GLU A 50 17.29 -12.72 -8.17
N ILE A 51 16.64 -11.56 -8.29
CA ILE A 51 15.40 -11.23 -7.59
C ILE A 51 14.19 -11.63 -8.43
N LEU A 52 13.25 -12.34 -7.80
CA LEU A 52 11.96 -12.69 -8.43
C LEU A 52 11.10 -11.45 -8.64
N CYS A 53 10.72 -11.22 -9.90
CA CYS A 53 9.85 -10.14 -10.34
C CYS A 53 8.57 -10.70 -10.97
N CYS A 54 7.50 -9.92 -10.94
CA CYS A 54 6.26 -10.24 -11.65
C CYS A 54 6.12 -9.40 -12.93
N ARG A 55 5.74 -10.04 -14.04
CA ARG A 55 5.16 -9.34 -15.20
C ARG A 55 3.65 -9.25 -15.04
N GLY A 56 3.08 -8.13 -15.47
CA GLY A 56 1.64 -7.93 -15.34
C GLY A 56 1.12 -6.93 -16.35
N ARG A 57 -0.17 -6.59 -16.20
CA ARG A 57 -0.91 -5.69 -17.11
C ARG A 57 -0.28 -4.29 -17.30
N LEU A 58 0.65 -3.91 -16.45
CA LEU A 58 1.33 -2.61 -16.49
C LEU A 58 2.68 -2.66 -17.22
N GLU A 59 3.05 -3.78 -17.86
CA GLU A 59 4.33 -3.94 -18.56
C GLU A 59 4.58 -2.86 -19.63
N ASN A 60 3.51 -2.37 -20.28
CA ASN A 60 3.58 -1.32 -21.30
C ASN A 60 3.14 0.07 -20.78
N ALA A 61 2.88 0.21 -19.49
CA ALA A 61 2.47 1.49 -18.92
C ALA A 61 3.68 2.42 -18.77
N ASP A 62 3.46 3.73 -18.98
CA ASP A 62 4.45 4.78 -18.72
C ASP A 62 4.61 5.01 -17.21
N LEU A 63 5.20 4.02 -16.55
CA LEU A 63 5.44 3.96 -15.11
C LEU A 63 6.92 3.67 -14.85
N CYS A 64 7.37 4.00 -13.64
CA CYS A 64 8.73 3.68 -13.23
C CYS A 64 8.97 2.15 -13.26
N GLU A 65 10.19 1.75 -13.57
CA GLU A 65 10.64 0.35 -13.69
C GLU A 65 10.15 -0.55 -12.53
N GLY A 66 10.16 -0.06 -11.29
CA GLY A 66 9.70 -0.82 -10.12
C GLY A 66 8.18 -1.04 -10.06
N ALA A 67 7.38 -0.12 -10.62
CA ALA A 67 5.92 -0.29 -10.70
C ALA A 67 5.52 -1.15 -11.90
N ARG A 68 6.32 -1.09 -12.96
CA ARG A 68 6.18 -1.89 -14.17
C ARG A 68 6.52 -3.37 -13.93
N LYS A 69 7.57 -3.61 -13.14
CA LYS A 69 8.14 -4.93 -12.83
C LYS A 69 8.36 -5.05 -11.31
N PRO A 70 7.29 -5.19 -10.51
CA PRO A 70 7.39 -5.22 -9.06
C PRO A 70 8.08 -6.49 -8.55
N PHE A 71 8.82 -6.34 -7.45
CA PHE A 71 9.52 -7.44 -6.76
C PHE A 71 8.53 -8.31 -5.97
N LEU A 72 8.64 -9.63 -6.08
CA LEU A 72 7.73 -10.58 -5.44
C LEU A 72 8.06 -10.78 -3.96
N LEU A 73 7.28 -10.19 -3.06
CA LEU A 73 7.48 -10.40 -1.63
C LEU A 73 6.70 -11.62 -1.10
N PRO A 74 7.36 -12.52 -0.34
CA PRO A 74 6.68 -13.65 0.30
C PRO A 74 5.64 -13.16 1.32
N ARG A 75 4.48 -13.83 1.33
CA ARG A 75 3.36 -13.44 2.19
C ARG A 75 3.67 -13.59 3.69
N ARG A 76 4.33 -14.68 4.08
CA ARG A 76 4.59 -15.03 5.48
C ARG A 76 6.04 -14.78 5.82
N ASP A 77 6.44 -13.52 5.76
CA ASP A 77 7.82 -13.13 6.02
C ASP A 77 7.91 -11.89 6.90
N ILE A 78 8.93 -11.84 7.76
CA ILE A 78 9.13 -10.73 8.69
C ILE A 78 9.43 -9.43 7.93
N ILE A 79 10.19 -9.50 6.84
CA ILE A 79 10.55 -8.33 6.03
C ILE A 79 9.30 -7.76 5.37
N THR A 80 8.43 -8.62 4.85
CA THR A 80 7.14 -8.20 4.29
C THR A 80 6.30 -7.48 5.33
N ASN A 81 6.19 -8.00 6.56
CA ASN A 81 5.45 -7.34 7.63
C ASN A 81 6.06 -5.98 8.01
N LEU A 82 7.38 -5.92 8.22
CA LEU A 82 8.09 -4.69 8.55
C LEU A 82 7.98 -3.63 7.44
N LEU A 83 8.00 -4.04 6.17
CA LEU A 83 7.77 -3.13 5.04
C LEU A 83 6.34 -2.59 5.03
N ILE A 84 5.34 -3.45 5.29
CA ILE A 84 3.95 -3.02 5.41
C ILE A 84 3.80 -2.01 6.55
N GLU A 85 4.33 -2.31 7.74
CA GLU A 85 4.29 -1.42 8.91
C GLU A 85 4.95 -0.07 8.61
N ARG A 86 6.15 -0.10 8.00
CA ARG A 86 6.86 1.11 7.61
C ARG A 86 6.03 1.97 6.66
N VAL A 87 5.47 1.38 5.61
CA VAL A 87 4.64 2.12 4.63
C VAL A 87 3.37 2.63 5.29
N HIS A 88 2.75 1.84 6.15
CA HIS A 88 1.55 2.23 6.89
C HIS A 88 1.80 3.45 7.78
N ASN A 89 2.91 3.46 8.53
CA ASN A 89 3.33 4.58 9.37
C ASN A 89 3.70 5.82 8.53
N GLN A 90 4.41 5.66 7.42
CA GLN A 90 4.72 6.75 6.49
C GLN A 90 3.47 7.37 5.84
N LYS A 91 2.39 6.60 5.74
CA LYS A 91 1.10 7.06 5.25
C LYS A 91 0.15 7.50 6.35
N LEU A 92 0.67 7.80 7.55
CA LEU A 92 -0.12 8.34 8.65
C LEU A 92 -1.36 7.48 8.92
N HIS A 93 -1.19 6.15 8.89
CA HIS A 93 -2.27 5.21 9.16
C HIS A 93 -3.47 5.27 8.20
N SER A 94 -3.29 5.73 6.95
CA SER A 94 -4.34 5.95 5.94
C SER A 94 -5.13 4.70 5.46
N GLY A 95 -5.09 3.57 6.17
CA GLY A 95 -5.87 2.37 5.83
C GLY A 95 -5.23 1.39 4.84
N VAL A 96 -5.94 0.29 4.57
CA VAL A 96 -5.41 -0.88 3.85
C VAL A 96 -5.11 -0.59 2.38
N LEU A 97 -6.03 0.05 1.65
CA LEU A 97 -5.91 0.26 0.21
C LEU A 97 -4.80 1.24 -0.14
N GLN A 98 -4.63 2.28 0.67
CA GLN A 98 -3.63 3.32 0.53
C GLN A 98 -2.22 2.74 0.80
N THR A 99 -2.11 1.93 1.84
CA THR A 99 -0.88 1.21 2.19
C THR A 99 -0.51 0.22 1.08
N LEU A 100 -1.48 -0.58 0.62
CA LEU A 100 -1.29 -1.54 -0.47
C LEU A 100 -0.95 -0.85 -1.80
N GLY A 101 -1.61 0.25 -2.12
CA GLY A 101 -1.35 1.03 -3.33
C GLY A 101 0.07 1.57 -3.36
N LYS A 102 0.60 2.03 -2.22
CA LYS A 102 2.00 2.46 -2.13
C LYS A 102 2.97 1.28 -2.28
N LEU A 103 2.69 0.14 -1.66
CA LEU A 103 3.51 -1.07 -1.80
C LEU A 103 3.56 -1.54 -3.25
N ARG A 104 2.41 -1.55 -3.95
CA ARG A 104 2.29 -1.98 -5.37
C ARG A 104 3.09 -1.16 -6.37
N GLN A 105 3.62 -0.01 -5.99
CA GLN A 105 4.53 0.76 -6.84
C GLN A 105 5.91 0.12 -6.96
N ILE A 106 6.24 -0.85 -6.11
CA ILE A 106 7.59 -1.46 -6.05
C ILE A 106 7.51 -2.97 -5.79
N TYR A 107 6.48 -3.43 -5.07
CA TYR A 107 6.37 -4.79 -4.56
C TYR A 107 5.04 -5.45 -4.94
N TRP A 108 5.10 -6.74 -5.21
CA TRP A 108 3.95 -7.60 -5.40
C TRP A 108 3.88 -8.62 -4.27
N ILE A 109 2.80 -8.58 -3.47
CA ILE A 109 2.58 -9.53 -2.36
C ILE A 109 1.40 -10.45 -2.74
N PRO A 110 1.58 -11.77 -2.81
CA PRO A 110 0.48 -12.72 -2.98
C PRO A 110 -0.56 -12.54 -1.87
N LYS A 111 -1.85 -12.45 -2.25
CA LYS A 111 -2.96 -12.12 -1.34
C LYS A 111 -2.71 -10.81 -0.54
N GLY A 112 -2.01 -9.84 -1.14
CA GLY A 112 -1.50 -8.64 -0.47
C GLY A 112 -2.52 -7.84 0.33
N ARG A 113 -3.78 -7.70 -0.14
CA ARG A 113 -4.84 -7.02 0.62
C ARG A 113 -5.08 -7.69 1.99
N ALA A 114 -5.14 -9.03 2.02
CA ALA A 114 -5.35 -9.78 3.25
C ALA A 114 -4.14 -9.64 4.19
N THR A 115 -2.93 -9.72 3.65
CA THR A 115 -1.67 -9.55 4.40
C THR A 115 -1.57 -8.16 5.02
N VAL A 116 -1.83 -7.11 4.23
CA VAL A 116 -1.83 -5.72 4.72
C VAL A 116 -2.92 -5.50 5.78
N LYS A 117 -4.14 -6.03 5.57
CA LYS A 117 -5.21 -5.97 6.57
C LYS A 117 -4.80 -6.62 7.88
N GLN A 118 -4.13 -7.79 7.82
CA GLN A 118 -3.65 -8.49 9.01
C GLN A 118 -2.63 -7.66 9.79
N VAL A 119 -1.66 -7.06 9.12
CA VAL A 119 -0.63 -6.21 9.77
C VAL A 119 -1.27 -4.98 10.39
N ILE A 120 -2.10 -4.25 9.65
CA ILE A 120 -2.77 -3.03 10.13
C ILE A 120 -3.70 -3.32 11.32
N ARG A 121 -4.36 -4.49 11.35
CA ARG A 121 -5.19 -4.90 12.48
C ARG A 121 -4.41 -4.98 13.81
N HIS A 122 -3.10 -5.20 13.77
CA HIS A 122 -2.24 -5.22 14.95
C HIS A 122 -1.58 -3.87 15.27
N CYS A 123 -1.82 -2.84 14.46
CA CYS A 123 -1.28 -1.50 14.70
C CYS A 123 -1.97 -0.88 15.93
N LYS A 124 -1.18 -0.59 16.97
CA LYS A 124 -1.69 -0.02 18.23
C LYS A 124 -2.31 1.36 18.07
N ILE A 125 -1.78 2.17 17.16
CA ILE A 125 -2.33 3.50 16.87
C ILE A 125 -3.73 3.35 16.23
N CYS A 126 -3.88 2.48 15.22
CA CYS A 126 -5.18 2.22 14.62
C CYS A 126 -6.18 1.60 15.61
N GLN A 127 -5.74 0.65 16.44
CA GLN A 127 -6.59 0.05 17.47
C GLN A 127 -7.11 1.10 18.46
N ARG A 128 -6.24 2.02 18.91
CA ARG A 128 -6.62 3.10 19.83
C ARG A 128 -7.55 4.11 19.16
N LEU A 129 -7.28 4.48 17.91
CA LEU A 129 -8.16 5.39 17.16
C LEU A 129 -9.56 4.79 17.03
N GLU A 130 -9.67 3.51 16.67
CA GLU A 130 -10.95 2.81 16.58
C GLU A 130 -11.71 2.84 17.92
N SER A 131 -11.03 2.58 19.04
CA SER A 131 -11.67 2.64 20.36
C SER A 131 -12.14 4.05 20.73
N VAL A 132 -11.34 5.08 20.42
CA VAL A 132 -11.70 6.48 20.70
C VAL A 132 -12.90 6.90 19.85
N TRP A 133 -12.90 6.56 18.56
CA TRP A 133 -14.05 6.81 17.69
C TRP A 133 -15.31 6.13 18.20
N SER A 134 -15.21 4.87 18.60
CA SER A 134 -16.34 4.16 19.20
C SER A 134 -16.87 4.89 20.44
N GLN A 135 -15.99 5.32 21.35
CA GLN A 135 -16.41 6.09 22.53
C GLN A 135 -17.12 7.39 22.16
N VAL A 136 -16.56 8.19 21.25
CA VAL A 136 -17.14 9.46 20.81
C VAL A 136 -18.52 9.26 20.15
N MET A 137 -18.71 8.18 19.38
CA MET A 137 -20.00 7.90 18.75
C MET A 137 -21.07 7.45 19.76
N HIS A 138 -20.68 6.90 20.91
CA HIS A 138 -21.58 6.47 21.97
C HIS A 138 -21.72 7.50 23.11
N ASP A 139 -21.04 8.64 23.00
CA ASP A 139 -21.11 9.72 23.98
C ASP A 139 -22.46 10.45 23.89
N GLU A 140 -23.12 10.61 25.05
CA GLU A 140 -24.47 11.16 25.13
C GLU A 140 -24.50 12.64 24.72
N ASP A 141 -23.50 13.43 25.09
CA ASP A 141 -23.42 14.84 24.72
C ASP A 141 -23.25 15.00 23.21
N VAL A 142 -22.43 14.14 22.59
CA VAL A 142 -22.25 14.12 21.13
C VAL A 142 -23.54 13.72 20.41
N GLN A 143 -24.25 12.72 20.92
CA GLN A 143 -25.52 12.28 20.34
C GLN A 143 -26.63 13.32 20.51
N ASN A 144 -26.71 13.96 21.68
CA ASN A 144 -27.65 15.04 21.97
C ASN A 144 -27.36 16.26 21.10
N PHE A 145 -26.10 16.67 20.97
CA PHE A 145 -25.69 17.76 20.09
C PHE A 145 -26.05 17.45 18.62
N ALA A 146 -25.72 16.25 18.15
CA ALA A 146 -26.02 15.84 16.78
C ALA A 146 -27.54 15.85 16.51
N SER A 147 -28.33 15.33 17.45
CA SER A 147 -29.79 15.29 17.35
C SER A 147 -30.42 16.69 17.39
N ASN A 148 -30.03 17.52 18.35
CA ASN A 148 -30.53 18.89 18.51
C ASN A 148 -30.13 19.80 17.35
N SER A 149 -28.97 19.55 16.74
CA SER A 149 -28.50 20.28 15.56
C SER A 149 -29.07 19.73 14.24
N GLY A 150 -29.89 18.66 14.29
CA GLY A 150 -30.43 18.01 13.09
C GLY A 150 -29.37 17.28 12.23
N ILE A 151 -28.20 16.97 12.80
CA ILE A 151 -27.10 16.28 12.12
C ILE A 151 -27.38 14.77 12.13
N ARG A 152 -27.66 14.20 10.96
CA ARG A 152 -27.79 12.75 10.78
C ARG A 152 -26.49 12.15 10.26
N TRP A 153 -25.94 11.21 11.01
CA TRP A 153 -24.79 10.43 10.58
C TRP A 153 -25.24 9.26 9.70
N SER A 154 -24.83 9.26 8.44
CA SER A 154 -25.02 8.14 7.52
C SER A 154 -23.67 7.57 7.13
N PHE A 155 -23.43 6.31 7.48
CA PHE A 155 -22.22 5.61 7.06
C PHE A 155 -22.37 5.06 5.64
N ILE A 156 -21.30 5.15 4.86
CA ILE A 156 -21.20 4.45 3.59
C ILE A 156 -21.19 2.94 3.90
N ILE A 157 -22.07 2.17 3.26
CA ILE A 157 -22.10 0.71 3.39
C ILE A 157 -20.71 0.16 3.02
N GLU A 158 -20.23 -0.79 3.82
CA GLU A 158 -18.94 -1.43 3.59
C GLU A 158 -18.82 -1.90 2.14
N LEU A 159 -17.63 -1.72 1.53
CA LEU A 159 -17.32 -2.16 0.17
C LEU A 159 -18.17 -1.52 -0.95
N SER A 160 -18.83 -0.38 -0.69
CA SER A 160 -19.61 0.36 -1.68
C SER A 160 -18.86 1.59 -2.21
N PRO A 161 -17.86 1.44 -3.10
CA PRO A 161 -17.02 2.54 -3.57
C PRO A 161 -17.80 3.62 -4.33
N TRP A 162 -18.97 3.30 -4.91
CA TRP A 162 -19.79 4.27 -5.64
C TRP A 162 -20.36 5.38 -4.75
N MET A 163 -20.66 5.08 -3.48
CA MET A 163 -21.16 6.07 -2.52
C MET A 163 -20.05 7.05 -2.09
N GLY A 164 -18.79 6.60 -2.09
CA GLY A 164 -17.63 7.47 -1.87
C GLY A 164 -17.17 8.23 -3.13
N GLY A 165 -17.55 7.76 -4.32
CA GLY A 165 -17.02 8.25 -5.59
C GLY A 165 -17.31 9.74 -5.87
N PHE A 166 -18.47 10.25 -5.41
CA PHE A 166 -18.77 11.68 -5.47
C PHE A 166 -17.75 12.49 -4.66
N TYR A 167 -17.53 12.11 -3.40
CA TYR A 167 -16.56 12.77 -2.51
C TYR A 167 -15.13 12.66 -3.05
N GLU A 168 -14.73 11.49 -3.57
CA GLU A 168 -13.41 11.29 -4.18
C GLU A 168 -13.20 12.24 -5.37
N ARG A 169 -14.21 12.40 -6.23
CA ARG A 169 -14.18 13.33 -7.37
C ARG A 169 -14.13 14.79 -6.91
N LEU A 170 -14.95 15.17 -5.93
CA LEU A 170 -14.95 16.51 -5.35
C LEU A 170 -13.58 16.87 -4.77
N VAL A 171 -13.01 15.99 -3.94
CA VAL A 171 -11.66 16.16 -3.39
C VAL A 171 -10.61 16.22 -4.51
N GLY A 172 -10.79 15.45 -5.58
CA GLY A 172 -9.97 15.51 -6.78
C GLY A 172 -9.96 16.89 -7.44
N LEU A 173 -11.14 17.50 -7.63
CA LEU A 173 -11.30 18.85 -8.18
C LEU A 173 -10.64 19.90 -7.28
N VAL A 174 -10.92 19.86 -5.98
CA VAL A 174 -10.33 20.80 -5.01
C VAL A 174 -8.80 20.70 -5.03
N LYS A 175 -8.25 19.48 -4.97
CA LYS A 175 -6.80 19.27 -5.06
C LYS A 175 -6.21 19.74 -6.38
N HIS A 176 -6.95 19.58 -7.48
CA HIS A 176 -6.52 20.08 -8.79
C HIS A 176 -6.44 21.60 -8.81
N SER A 177 -7.48 22.29 -8.36
CA SER A 177 -7.52 23.75 -8.27
C SER A 177 -6.39 24.28 -7.38
N ILE A 178 -6.21 23.70 -6.19
CA ILE A 178 -5.13 24.07 -5.26
C ILE A 178 -3.76 23.89 -5.91
N ARG A 179 -3.50 22.76 -6.59
CA ARG A 179 -2.23 22.51 -7.29
C ARG A 179 -2.01 23.48 -8.45
N LYS A 180 -3.05 23.86 -9.19
CA LYS A 180 -2.95 24.84 -10.27
C LYS A 180 -2.63 26.23 -9.76
N THR A 181 -3.26 26.65 -8.66
CA THR A 181 -3.06 27.97 -8.06
C THR A 181 -1.71 28.07 -7.37
N LEU A 182 -1.33 27.07 -6.56
CA LEU A 182 -0.07 27.10 -5.79
C LEU A 182 1.16 26.65 -6.59
N LYS A 183 0.98 25.88 -7.68
CA LYS A 183 2.06 25.27 -8.47
C LYS A 183 3.15 24.64 -7.58
N LYS A 184 4.44 24.99 -7.77
CA LYS A 184 5.59 24.52 -6.97
C LYS A 184 5.99 25.47 -5.83
N LYS A 185 5.20 26.50 -5.50
CA LYS A 185 5.52 27.37 -4.37
C LYS A 185 5.29 26.57 -3.08
N LEU A 186 6.36 25.96 -2.58
CA LEU A 186 6.40 25.34 -1.27
C LEU A 186 6.08 26.45 -0.25
N LEU A 187 5.09 26.21 0.60
CA LEU A 187 4.93 26.96 1.84
C LEU A 187 6.13 26.57 2.73
N THR A 188 7.28 27.18 2.48
CA THR A 188 8.34 27.23 3.48
C THR A 188 7.82 28.11 4.60
N ASN A 189 7.72 27.56 5.82
CA ASN A 189 7.44 28.35 7.01
C ASN A 189 8.41 29.53 7.01
N VAL A 190 7.87 30.73 6.85
CA VAL A 190 8.60 31.96 7.10
C VAL A 190 8.80 32.00 8.62
N GLN A 191 10.06 32.11 9.03
CA GLN A 191 10.51 32.18 10.42
C GLN A 191 9.89 33.35 11.17
#